data_AF-A0A3D5KRZ5-F1
#
_entry.id   AF-A0A3D5KRZ5-F1
#
_cell.length_a   1.000
_cell.length_b   1.000
_cell.length_c   1.000
_cell.angle_alpha   90.00
_cell.angle_beta   90.00
_cell.angle_gamma   90.00
#
_symmetry.space_group_name_H-M   'P 1'
#
loop_
_entity.id
_entity.type
_entity.pdbx_description
1 polymer ?
#
loop_
_entity_poly.entity_id
_entity_poly.type
_entity_poly.pdbx_seq_one_letter_code
_entity_poly.pdbx_strand_id
1 'polypeptide(L)'
;MFSMAALLSFAAIVFIGCKPKGPQAVTTSGAAEKVYVAPGKYDEFYNFVSGGFNGQMSVYGLPSGRLFRIIPVFSVFPENGYGFSEETKPMLNTSHGFVPWDDLHHIALSTTNGEHDGRWVVA
;
A
#
# COMPACT_ATOMS: atom_id res chain seq x y z
N MET A 1 -29.32 11.10 67.12
CA MET A 1 -28.32 11.95 66.44
C MET A 1 -27.32 11.15 65.60
N PHE A 2 -26.96 9.90 65.94
CA PHE A 2 -26.05 9.05 65.13
C PHE A 2 -26.61 8.58 63.77
N SER A 3 -27.94 8.45 63.63
CA SER A 3 -28.57 7.92 62.40
C SER A 3 -28.53 8.90 61.22
N MET A 4 -28.57 10.21 61.48
CA MET A 4 -28.54 11.23 60.43
C MET A 4 -27.14 11.40 59.83
N ALA A 5 -26.10 11.23 60.65
CA ALA A 5 -24.70 11.26 60.18
C ALA A 5 -24.39 10.08 59.26
N ALA A 6 -24.87 8.87 59.59
CA ALA A 6 -24.67 7.69 58.76
C ALA A 6 -25.35 7.79 57.38
N LEU A 7 -26.56 8.38 57.31
CA LEU A 7 -27.26 8.64 56.05
C LEU A 7 -26.54 9.69 55.18
N LEU A 8 -26.00 10.75 55.79
CA LEU A 8 -25.21 11.77 55.08
C LEU A 8 -23.88 11.20 54.56
N SER A 9 -23.22 10.33 55.32
CA SER A 9 -22.00 9.64 54.88
C SER A 9 -22.26 8.66 53.74
N PHE A 10 -23.39 7.94 53.76
CA PHE A 10 -23.75 7.01 52.69
C PHE A 10 -24.12 7.73 51.39
N ALA A 11 -24.86 8.85 51.49
CA ALA A 11 -25.16 9.69 50.33
C ALA A 11 -23.90 10.27 49.68
N ALA A 12 -22.92 10.71 50.47
CA ALA A 12 -21.64 11.21 49.96
C ALA A 12 -20.84 10.14 49.18
N ILE A 13 -20.91 8.87 49.59
CA ILE A 13 -20.23 7.76 48.90
C ILE A 13 -20.89 7.46 47.53
N VAL A 14 -22.22 7.58 47.44
CA VAL A 14 -22.96 7.37 46.18
C VAL A 14 -22.62 8.46 45.14
N PHE A 15 -22.40 9.70 45.57
CA PHE A 15 -22.01 10.79 44.66
C PHE A 15 -20.55 10.71 44.17
N ILE A 16 -19.65 10.00 44.86
CA ILE A 16 -18.25 9.83 44.44
C ILE A 16 -18.10 8.67 43.43
N GLY A 17 -19.06 7.74 43.38
CA GLY A 17 -19.04 6.58 42.49
C GLY A 17 -19.43 6.87 41.03
N CYS A 18 -20.17 7.94 40.78
CA CYS A 18 -20.55 8.38 39.42
C CYS A 18 -19.58 9.43 38.88
N LYS A 19 -18.31 9.06 38.68
CA LYS A 19 -17.46 9.84 37.77
C LYS A 19 -17.97 9.60 36.34
N PRO A 20 -18.39 10.62 35.57
CA PRO A 20 -18.64 10.43 34.15
C PRO A 20 -17.37 9.84 33.55
N LYS A 21 -17.48 8.72 32.83
CA LYS A 21 -16.37 8.23 32.02
C LYS A 21 -16.03 9.40 31.10
N GLY A 22 -14.89 10.05 31.34
CA GLY A 22 -14.34 11.04 30.42
C GLY A 22 -14.30 10.42 29.02
N PRO A 23 -14.35 11.23 27.96
CA PRO A 23 -14.36 10.70 26.60
C PRO A 23 -13.27 9.63 26.50
N GLN A 24 -13.67 8.37 26.28
CA GLN A 24 -12.67 7.37 25.93
C GLN A 24 -11.96 7.98 24.74
N ALA A 25 -10.63 8.11 24.84
CA ALA A 25 -9.84 8.33 23.66
C ALA A 25 -10.16 7.15 22.76
N VAL A 26 -11.07 7.37 21.81
CA VAL A 26 -11.11 6.57 20.60
C VAL A 26 -9.74 6.85 20.03
N THR A 27 -8.81 5.93 20.26
CA THR A 27 -7.52 5.96 19.59
C THR A 27 -7.85 5.68 18.14
N THR A 28 -8.38 6.67 17.44
CA THR A 28 -8.33 6.74 16.00
C THR A 28 -6.85 6.72 15.71
N SER A 29 -6.32 5.53 15.42
CA SER A 29 -4.99 5.41 14.82
C SER A 29 -4.93 6.47 13.73
N GLY A 30 -4.01 7.41 13.83
CA GLY A 30 -3.84 8.47 12.84
C GLY A 30 -3.59 7.86 11.47
N ALA A 31 -3.66 8.69 10.44
CA ALA A 31 -3.39 8.25 9.07
C ALA A 31 -1.98 7.62 8.94
N ALA A 32 -1.01 8.08 9.75
CA ALA A 32 0.36 7.58 9.77
C ALA A 32 0.45 6.13 10.28
N GLU A 33 -0.26 5.80 11.35
CA GLU A 33 -0.26 4.45 11.94
C GLU A 33 -0.89 3.42 11.01
N LYS A 34 -1.82 3.85 10.14
CA LYS A 34 -2.49 2.98 9.16
C LYS A 34 -1.61 2.59 7.96
N VAL A 35 -0.59 3.38 7.65
CA VAL A 35 0.34 3.12 6.53
C VAL A 35 1.66 2.48 6.98
N TYR A 36 1.87 2.37 8.29
CA TYR A 36 3.08 1.77 8.83
C TYR A 36 3.05 0.23 8.75
N VAL A 37 4.04 -0.35 8.07
CA VAL A 37 4.25 -1.80 8.01
C VAL A 37 5.59 -2.13 8.66
N ALA A 38 5.55 -2.79 9.82
CA ALA A 38 6.74 -3.12 10.61
C ALA A 38 7.67 -4.12 9.89
N PRO A 39 8.98 -4.16 10.24
CA PRO A 39 9.90 -5.18 9.75
C PRO A 39 9.38 -6.60 10.00
N GLY A 40 9.51 -7.48 9.00
CA GLY A 40 8.98 -8.85 9.06
C GLY A 40 7.47 -8.97 8.85
N LYS A 41 6.77 -7.87 8.53
CA LYS A 41 5.36 -7.86 8.10
C LYS A 41 5.25 -7.55 6.61
N TYR A 42 4.17 -8.04 6.02
CA TYR A 42 3.87 -7.90 4.60
C TYR A 42 2.89 -6.77 4.36
N ASP A 43 3.00 -6.17 3.18
CA ASP A 43 1.95 -5.35 2.59
C ASP A 43 0.76 -6.22 2.17
N GLU A 44 -0.42 -5.62 2.12
CA GLU A 44 -1.68 -6.31 1.79
C GLU A 44 -1.89 -6.39 0.27
N PHE A 45 -1.48 -5.35 -0.47
CA PHE A 45 -1.67 -5.28 -1.91
C PHE A 45 -0.36 -5.04 -2.66
N TYR A 46 -0.27 -5.64 -3.85
CA TYR A 46 0.66 -5.22 -4.89
C TYR A 46 0.02 -4.13 -5.74
N ASN A 47 0.78 -3.06 -5.98
CA ASN A 47 0.39 -1.98 -6.86
C ASN A 47 1.34 -1.94 -8.06
N PHE A 48 0.82 -2.29 -9.25
CA PHE A 48 1.53 -2.20 -10.51
C PHE A 48 1.30 -0.82 -11.11
N VAL A 49 2.37 -0.04 -11.28
CA VAL A 49 2.30 1.37 -11.62
C VAL A 49 3.17 1.65 -12.84
N SER A 50 2.64 2.50 -13.72
CA SER A 50 3.38 3.06 -14.85
C SER A 50 4.61 3.84 -14.36
N GLY A 51 5.73 3.71 -15.07
CA GLY A 51 6.91 4.55 -14.88
C GLY A 51 6.89 5.84 -15.69
N GLY A 52 5.84 6.11 -16.46
CA GLY A 52 5.76 7.20 -17.43
C GLY A 52 6.93 7.14 -18.42
N PHE A 53 7.53 8.31 -18.69
CA PHE A 53 8.69 8.48 -19.57
C PHE A 53 9.94 7.67 -19.19
N ASN A 54 9.96 7.00 -18.03
CA ASN A 54 11.00 6.02 -17.71
C ASN A 54 10.86 4.74 -18.57
N GLY A 55 9.65 4.45 -19.06
CA GLY A 55 9.34 3.31 -19.93
C GLY A 55 9.28 1.96 -19.21
N GLN A 56 9.46 1.91 -17.89
CA GLN A 56 9.44 0.69 -17.08
C GLN A 56 8.18 0.61 -16.21
N MET A 57 7.83 -0.59 -15.75
CA MET A 57 6.75 -0.79 -14.78
C MET A 57 7.32 -0.99 -13.38
N SER A 58 6.71 -0.38 -12.36
CA SER A 58 7.11 -0.55 -10.96
C SER A 58 6.06 -1.30 -10.16
N VAL A 59 6.51 -2.12 -9.21
CA VAL A 59 5.67 -2.84 -8.26
C VAL A 59 5.91 -2.30 -6.87
N TYR A 60 4.88 -1.71 -6.27
CA TYR A 60 4.89 -1.21 -4.90
C TYR A 60 4.06 -2.11 -3.97
N GLY A 61 4.42 -2.14 -2.69
CA GLY A 61 3.56 -2.68 -1.64
C GLY A 61 2.66 -1.60 -1.03
N LEU A 62 1.39 -1.92 -0.80
CA LEU A 62 0.47 -1.06 -0.05
C LEU A 62 0.03 -1.74 1.26
N PRO A 63 -0.03 -0.99 2.38
CA PRO A 63 -0.04 0.48 2.43
C PRO A 63 1.33 1.15 2.62
N SER A 64 2.44 0.40 2.69
CA SER A 64 3.75 0.97 3.04
C SER A 64 4.34 1.92 1.99
N GLY A 65 3.90 1.82 0.73
CA GLY A 65 4.44 2.59 -0.38
C GLY A 65 5.88 2.22 -0.77
N ARG A 66 6.39 1.07 -0.31
CA ARG A 66 7.76 0.62 -0.61
C ARG A 66 7.83 0.03 -2.01
N LEU A 67 8.86 0.40 -2.77
CA LEU A 67 9.17 -0.20 -4.06
C LEU A 67 9.72 -1.62 -3.85
N PHE A 68 9.10 -2.61 -4.48
CA PHE A 68 9.54 -4.01 -4.45
C PHE A 68 10.33 -4.39 -5.70
N ARG A 69 9.90 -3.93 -6.88
CA ARG A 69 10.56 -4.30 -8.13
C ARG A 69 10.33 -3.27 -9.22
N ILE A 70 11.34 -3.09 -10.07
CA ILE A 70 11.21 -2.45 -11.38
C ILE A 70 11.28 -3.57 -12.42
N ILE A 71 10.26 -3.64 -13.28
CA ILE A 71 10.13 -4.62 -14.37
C ILE A 71 10.40 -3.88 -15.68
N PRO A 72 11.49 -4.23 -16.40
CA PRO A 72 11.78 -3.61 -17.67
C PRO A 72 10.73 -3.91 -18.76
N VAL A 73 10.35 -2.90 -19.54
CA VAL A 73 9.36 -2.97 -20.63
C VAL A 73 9.90 -2.27 -21.88
N PHE A 74 9.90 -0.93 -21.92
CA PHE A 74 10.19 -0.17 -23.15
C PHE A 74 11.57 0.46 -23.21
N SER A 75 12.31 0.52 -22.10
CA SER A 75 13.67 1.06 -22.08
C SER A 75 14.70 0.01 -21.68
N VAL A 76 15.94 0.19 -22.14
CA VAL A 76 17.06 -0.67 -21.74
C VAL A 76 17.29 -0.58 -20.22
N PHE A 77 17.63 -1.70 -19.58
CA PHE A 77 17.83 -1.76 -18.12
C PHE A 77 19.17 -2.42 -17.78
N PRO A 78 20.25 -1.63 -17.62
CA PRO A 78 21.60 -2.16 -17.45
C PRO A 78 21.79 -3.03 -16.20
N GLU A 79 21.05 -2.75 -15.12
CA GLU A 79 21.18 -3.48 -13.84
C GLU A 79 20.97 -5.00 -14.01
N ASN A 80 20.06 -5.41 -14.90
CA ASN A 80 19.78 -6.83 -15.17
C ASN A 80 20.00 -7.25 -16.63
N GLY A 81 20.55 -6.36 -17.47
CA GLY A 81 20.87 -6.66 -18.87
C GLY A 81 19.68 -6.65 -19.85
N TYR A 82 18.49 -6.20 -19.45
CA TYR A 82 17.36 -6.10 -20.38
C TYR A 82 17.66 -5.13 -21.52
N GLY A 83 17.51 -5.59 -22.76
CA GLY A 83 17.90 -4.87 -23.97
C GLY A 83 19.37 -5.03 -24.36
N PHE A 84 20.16 -5.76 -23.56
CA PHE A 84 21.57 -6.08 -23.84
C PHE A 84 21.81 -7.58 -24.07
N SER A 85 21.00 -8.45 -23.49
CA SER A 85 21.09 -9.91 -23.71
C SER A 85 20.42 -10.33 -25.03
N GLU A 86 20.85 -11.44 -25.62
CA GLU A 86 20.26 -11.93 -26.88
C GLU A 86 18.77 -12.27 -26.74
N GLU A 87 18.34 -12.68 -25.55
CA GLU A 87 16.95 -13.00 -25.24
C GLU A 87 16.06 -11.76 -25.14
N THR A 88 16.64 -10.61 -24.78
CA THR A 88 15.87 -9.39 -24.49
C THR A 88 16.01 -8.30 -25.54
N LYS A 89 17.07 -8.32 -26.37
CA LYS A 89 17.20 -7.42 -27.53
C LYS A 89 15.97 -7.42 -28.44
N PRO A 90 15.37 -8.58 -28.80
CA PRO A 90 14.19 -8.60 -29.66
C PRO A 90 12.96 -7.94 -29.04
N MET A 91 12.88 -7.84 -27.70
CA MET A 91 11.73 -7.24 -27.00
C MET A 91 11.61 -5.73 -27.21
N LEU A 92 12.69 -5.07 -27.65
CA LEU A 92 12.73 -3.64 -27.96
C LEU A 92 12.64 -3.37 -29.47
N ASN A 93 12.31 -4.38 -30.28
CA ASN A 93 12.08 -4.20 -31.71
C ASN A 93 10.58 -3.99 -31.98
N THR A 94 10.29 -2.92 -32.70
CA THR A 94 8.96 -2.60 -33.24
C THR A 94 8.90 -2.94 -34.72
N SER A 95 7.74 -2.75 -35.36
CA SER A 95 7.62 -2.76 -36.82
C SER A 95 8.48 -1.71 -37.52
N HIS A 96 9.03 -0.74 -36.78
CA HIS A 96 9.91 0.32 -37.27
C HIS A 96 11.38 0.14 -36.83
N GLY A 97 11.73 -1.02 -36.26
CA GLY A 97 13.07 -1.34 -35.80
C GLY A 97 13.26 -1.13 -34.29
N PHE A 98 14.52 -1.07 -33.87
CA PHE A 98 14.92 -1.01 -32.46
C PHE A 98 14.59 0.35 -31.84
N VAL A 99 13.86 0.34 -30.72
CA VAL A 99 13.47 1.53 -29.95
C VAL A 99 13.79 1.28 -28.46
N PRO A 100 14.86 1.90 -27.91
CA PRO A 100 15.33 1.63 -26.54
C PRO A 100 14.71 2.54 -25.46
N TRP A 101 13.57 3.18 -25.74
CA TRP A 101 12.86 4.09 -24.83
C TRP A 101 11.40 4.23 -25.24
N ASP A 102 10.50 4.46 -24.28
CA ASP A 102 9.12 4.92 -24.55
C ASP A 102 8.48 5.46 -23.25
N ASP A 103 7.23 5.90 -23.33
CA ASP A 103 6.42 6.39 -22.21
C ASP A 103 5.29 5.41 -21.87
N LEU A 104 5.49 4.66 -20.78
CA LEU A 104 4.49 3.71 -20.28
C LEU A 104 3.38 4.46 -19.54
N HIS A 105 2.18 4.54 -20.10
CA HIS A 105 1.09 5.34 -19.53
C HIS A 105 0.12 4.55 -18.64
N HIS A 106 -0.48 3.48 -19.18
CA HIS A 106 -1.58 2.77 -18.54
C HIS A 106 -1.20 1.32 -18.24
N ILE A 107 -1.63 0.84 -17.07
CA ILE A 107 -1.43 -0.54 -16.64
C ILE A 107 -2.79 -1.20 -16.48
N ALA A 108 -2.95 -2.40 -17.04
CA ALA A 108 -4.16 -3.18 -16.88
C ALA A 108 -3.83 -4.64 -16.55
N LEU A 109 -4.40 -5.14 -15.45
CA LEU A 109 -4.31 -6.56 -15.09
C LEU A 109 -5.36 -7.35 -15.88
N SER A 110 -4.99 -8.54 -16.34
CA SER A 110 -5.94 -9.45 -16.98
C SER A 110 -7.07 -9.84 -16.02
N THR A 111 -8.25 -10.08 -16.60
CA THR A 111 -9.44 -10.47 -15.85
C THR A 111 -10.10 -11.71 -16.43
N THR A 112 -10.76 -12.45 -15.55
CA THR A 112 -11.69 -13.53 -15.91
C THR A 112 -12.97 -13.30 -15.12
N ASN A 113 -14.12 -13.26 -15.80
CA ASN A 113 -15.42 -12.95 -15.17
C ASN A 113 -15.46 -11.63 -14.37
N GLY A 114 -14.68 -10.63 -14.78
CA GLY A 114 -14.63 -9.32 -14.13
C GLY A 114 -13.74 -9.24 -12.90
N GLU A 115 -13.05 -10.32 -12.53
CA GLU A 115 -12.08 -10.35 -11.43
C GLU A 115 -10.66 -10.48 -11.96
N HIS A 116 -9.69 -9.85 -11.28
CA HIS A 116 -8.28 -9.97 -11.63
C HIS A 116 -7.81 -11.41 -11.45
N ASP A 117 -7.29 -12.02 -12.52
CA ASP A 117 -6.89 -13.43 -12.52
C ASP A 117 -5.39 -13.64 -12.30
N GLY A 118 -4.62 -12.55 -12.21
CA GLY A 118 -3.19 -12.56 -11.89
C GLY A 118 -2.29 -13.18 -12.95
N ARG A 119 -2.77 -13.39 -14.18
CA ARG A 119 -1.98 -14.04 -15.25
C ARG A 119 -1.11 -13.07 -16.02
N TRP A 120 -1.61 -11.88 -16.34
CA TRP A 120 -0.94 -10.91 -17.19
C TRP A 120 -1.10 -9.49 -16.68
N VAL A 121 -0.10 -8.67 -17.00
CA VAL A 121 -0.17 -7.22 -16.91
C VAL A 121 0.12 -6.68 -18.30
N VAL A 122 -0.80 -5.87 -18.82
CA VAL A 122 -0.59 -5.14 -20.08
C VAL A 122 -0.02 -3.78 -19.73
N ALA A 123 1.14 -3.50 -20.34
CA ALA A 123 1.93 -2.29 -20.22
C ALA A 123 2.14 -1.74 -21.63
#